data_AF-A0A821VWY0-F1
#
_entry.id   AF-A0A821VWY0-F1
#
_cell.length_a   1.000
_cell.length_b   1.000
_cell.length_c   1.000
_cell.angle_alpha   90.00
_cell.angle_beta   90.00
_cell.angle_gamma   90.00
#
_symmetry.space_group_name_H-M   'P 1'
#
loop_
_entity.id
_entity.type
_entity.pdbx_description
1 polymer ?
#
loop_
_entity_poly.entity_id
_entity_poly.type
_entity_poly.pdbx_seq_one_letter_code
_entity_poly.pdbx_strand_id
1 'polypeptide(L)'
;IKTRAVSAKQMSMSTPVQLLLFASDQVDVVESNLICLDNWILLNMNIELASKIVAIRPAIEALIIRCTQEPNDIINRPATVEKLCYLIRLLSDQQLEHILCEKINENNNTTESTDSNF
;
A
#
# COMPACT_ATOMS: atom_id res chain seq x y z
N ILE A 1 -5.59 22.95 -24.90
CA ILE A 1 -4.23 23.24 -25.42
C ILE A 1 -3.74 21.98 -26.12
N LYS A 2 -3.50 22.01 -27.45
CA LYS A 2 -2.92 20.87 -28.20
C LYS A 2 -1.45 21.20 -28.50
N THR A 3 -0.54 20.63 -27.73
CA THR A 3 0.91 20.76 -27.90
C THR A 3 1.49 19.45 -28.42
N ARG A 4 2.59 19.53 -29.18
CA ARG A 4 3.31 18.35 -29.72
C ARG A 4 3.84 17.40 -28.64
N ALA A 5 3.98 17.89 -27.41
CA ALA A 5 4.40 17.13 -26.25
C ALA A 5 3.40 17.36 -25.11
N VAL A 6 3.23 16.32 -24.29
CA VAL A 6 2.50 16.37 -23.04
C VAL A 6 3.53 16.59 -21.93
N SER A 7 3.29 17.60 -21.09
CA SER A 7 4.13 17.88 -19.94
C SER A 7 3.26 17.94 -18.69
N ALA A 8 3.71 17.28 -17.62
CA ALA A 8 3.05 17.33 -16.33
C ALA A 8 3.49 18.61 -15.60
N LYS A 9 2.58 19.59 -15.51
CA LYS A 9 2.84 20.92 -14.94
C LYS A 9 3.18 20.88 -13.44
N GLN A 10 2.59 19.94 -12.71
CA GLN A 10 2.85 19.69 -11.30
C GLN A 10 2.93 18.18 -11.11
N MET A 11 4.01 17.73 -10.50
CA MET A 11 4.26 16.32 -10.19
C MET A 11 4.58 16.22 -8.71
N SER A 12 4.01 15.22 -8.04
CA SER A 12 4.35 14.84 -6.67
C SER A 12 4.80 13.39 -6.65
N MET A 13 5.86 13.10 -5.91
CA MET A 13 6.29 11.72 -5.67
C MET A 13 5.37 11.09 -4.62
N SER A 14 4.93 9.86 -4.89
CA SER A 14 4.09 9.06 -3.99
C SER A 14 4.70 7.66 -3.87
N THR A 15 4.61 7.05 -2.69
CA THR A 15 5.21 5.73 -2.47
C THR A 15 4.34 4.62 -3.09
N PRO A 16 4.91 3.46 -3.48
CA PRO A 16 4.14 2.32 -3.99
C PRO A 16 3.06 1.82 -3.02
N VAL A 17 3.29 1.93 -1.71
CA VAL A 17 2.33 1.56 -0.66
C VAL A 17 1.10 2.49 -0.67
N GLN A 18 1.29 3.76 -1.00
CA GLN A 18 0.19 4.73 -1.13
C GLN A 18 -0.58 4.59 -2.44
N LEU A 19 0.02 3.99 -3.48
CA LEU A 19 -0.66 3.65 -4.75
C LEU A 19 -1.48 2.36 -4.61
N LEU A 20 -0.93 1.32 -3.96
CA LEU A 20 -1.75 0.36 -3.20
C LEU A 20 -2.56 1.16 -2.16
N LEU A 21 -3.36 0.66 -1.23
CA LEU A 21 -4.22 1.50 -0.34
C LEU A 21 -5.20 2.52 -1.01
N PHE A 22 -4.80 3.53 -1.79
CA PHE A 22 -5.67 4.59 -2.31
C PHE A 22 -5.92 4.59 -3.82
N ALA A 23 -4.96 4.18 -4.66
CA ALA A 23 -5.12 4.36 -6.11
C ALA A 23 -5.85 3.21 -6.80
N SER A 24 -5.74 1.99 -6.26
CA SER A 24 -6.23 0.79 -6.95
C SER A 24 -7.68 0.41 -6.64
N ASP A 25 -8.43 0.06 -7.66
CA ASP A 25 -9.70 -0.66 -7.56
C ASP A 25 -9.49 -2.18 -7.73
N GLN A 26 -8.53 -2.58 -8.59
CA GLN A 26 -8.23 -3.98 -8.88
C GLN A 26 -6.73 -4.29 -8.68
N VAL A 27 -6.47 -5.30 -7.84
CA VAL A 27 -5.12 -5.78 -7.52
C VAL A 27 -5.00 -7.23 -7.96
N ASP A 28 -4.20 -7.46 -9.00
CA ASP A 28 -3.98 -8.79 -9.57
C ASP A 28 -2.61 -9.33 -9.19
N VAL A 29 -2.56 -10.63 -8.90
CA VAL A 29 -1.30 -11.35 -8.67
C VAL A 29 -0.85 -11.94 -9.99
N VAL A 30 0.33 -11.52 -10.45
CA VAL A 30 0.91 -12.01 -11.72
C VAL A 30 1.88 -13.16 -11.44
N GLU A 31 2.76 -12.99 -10.45
CA GLU A 31 3.77 -13.98 -10.03
C GLU A 31 3.93 -13.99 -8.51
N SER A 32 4.78 -14.89 -7.98
CA SER A 32 4.96 -15.09 -6.53
C SER A 32 5.33 -13.83 -5.74
N ASN A 33 5.99 -12.85 -6.37
CA ASN A 33 6.38 -11.57 -5.77
C ASN A 33 6.00 -10.35 -6.61
N LEU A 34 5.13 -10.51 -7.62
CA LEU A 34 4.78 -9.44 -8.55
C LEU A 34 3.27 -9.20 -8.57
N ILE A 35 2.89 -7.96 -8.26
CA ILE A 35 1.50 -7.52 -8.18
C ILE A 35 1.27 -6.47 -9.26
N CYS A 36 0.17 -6.60 -9.99
CA CYS A 36 -0.28 -5.61 -10.97
C CYS A 36 -1.43 -4.78 -10.39
N LEU A 37 -1.25 -3.48 -10.42
CA LEU A 37 -2.22 -2.49 -9.99
C LEU A 37 -2.96 -1.94 -11.21
N ASP A 38 -4.30 -1.99 -11.19
CA ASP A 38 -5.18 -1.47 -12.25
C ASP A 38 -4.74 -1.90 -13.65
N ASN A 39 -4.21 -3.12 -13.74
CA ASN A 39 -3.68 -3.76 -14.94
C ASN A 39 -2.48 -3.06 -15.62
N TRP A 40 -1.94 -1.97 -15.05
CA TRP A 40 -0.89 -1.14 -15.69
C TRP A 40 0.38 -0.95 -14.86
N ILE A 41 0.29 -0.96 -13.53
CA ILE A 41 1.44 -0.65 -12.66
C ILE A 41 1.90 -1.95 -12.00
N LEU A 42 3.07 -2.45 -12.38
CA LEU A 42 3.67 -3.63 -11.76
C LEU A 42 4.55 -3.22 -10.58
N LEU A 43 4.29 -3.83 -9.41
CA LEU A 43 5.01 -3.61 -8.18
C LEU A 43 5.62 -4.92 -7.68
N ASN A 44 6.93 -4.90 -7.39
CA ASN A 44 7.62 -6.03 -6.76
C ASN A 44 7.42 -5.96 -5.24
N MET A 45 6.55 -6.81 -4.72
CA MET A 45 6.10 -6.81 -3.33
C MET A 45 5.58 -8.20 -2.96
N ASN A 46 5.82 -8.63 -1.72
CA ASN A 46 5.24 -9.86 -1.19
C ASN A 46 3.70 -9.77 -1.16
N ILE A 47 3.04 -10.77 -1.75
CA ILE A 47 1.57 -10.92 -1.82
C ILE A 47 0.93 -10.86 -0.42
N GLU A 48 1.56 -11.47 0.58
CA GLU A 48 1.02 -11.49 1.94
C GLU A 48 0.96 -10.07 2.52
N LEU A 49 2.03 -9.29 2.33
CA LEU A 49 2.06 -7.89 2.78
C LEU A 49 1.05 -7.04 2.02
N ALA A 50 0.96 -7.22 0.70
CA ALA A 50 0.00 -6.50 -0.13
C ALA A 50 -1.44 -6.75 0.28
N SER A 51 -1.80 -8.02 0.53
CA SER A 51 -3.14 -8.41 0.94
C SER A 51 -3.55 -7.77 2.27
N LYS A 52 -2.61 -7.67 3.24
CA LYS A 52 -2.85 -6.99 4.53
C LYS A 52 -3.12 -5.50 4.33
N ILE A 53 -2.39 -4.83 3.43
CA ILE A 53 -2.60 -3.42 3.12
C ILE A 53 -3.95 -3.22 2.41
N VAL A 54 -4.30 -4.09 1.47
CA VAL A 54 -5.60 -4.04 0.77
C VAL A 54 -6.78 -4.28 1.72
N ALA A 55 -6.63 -5.18 2.70
CA ALA A 55 -7.66 -5.46 3.70
C ALA A 55 -8.01 -4.26 4.59
N ILE A 56 -7.16 -3.22 4.64
CA ILE A 56 -7.42 -2.00 5.41
C ILE A 56 -8.41 -1.06 4.67
N ARG A 57 -8.52 -1.15 3.33
CA ARG A 57 -9.33 -0.23 2.52
C ARG A 57 -10.81 -0.20 2.92
N PRO A 58 -11.51 -1.34 3.13
CA PRO A 58 -12.91 -1.31 3.54
C PRO A 58 -13.12 -0.63 4.90
N ALA A 59 -12.14 -0.74 5.81
CA ALA A 59 -12.18 -0.05 7.10
C ALA A 59 -12.06 1.48 6.95
N ILE A 60 -11.26 1.94 6.00
CA ILE A 60 -11.13 3.37 5.66
C ILE A 60 -12.41 3.88 5.00
N GLU A 61 -12.98 3.13 4.06
CA GLU A 61 -14.24 3.48 3.39
C GLU A 61 -15.39 3.59 4.38
N ALA A 62 -15.54 2.60 5.27
CA ALA A 62 -16.53 2.64 6.33
C ALA A 62 -16.36 3.85 7.26
N LEU A 63 -15.11 4.22 7.57
CA LEU A 63 -14.81 5.42 8.34
C LEU A 63 -15.23 6.69 7.59
N ILE A 64 -14.90 6.80 6.29
CA ILE A 64 -15.29 7.95 5.47
C ILE A 64 -16.81 8.09 5.42
N ILE A 65 -17.54 7.00 5.19
CA ILE A 65 -19.00 6.99 5.17
C ILE A 65 -19.55 7.49 6.51
N ARG A 66 -19.07 6.96 7.64
CA ARG A 66 -19.50 7.40 8.97
C ARG A 66 -19.22 8.89 9.21
N CYS A 67 -18.03 9.37 8.85
CA CYS A 67 -17.66 10.78 8.97
C CYS A 67 -18.57 11.70 8.16
N THR A 68 -19.06 11.26 6.99
CA THR A 68 -20.00 12.04 6.18
C THR A 68 -21.43 12.05 6.73
N GLN A 69 -21.85 10.99 7.42
CA GLN A 69 -23.19 10.88 8.01
C GLN A 69 -23.30 11.68 9.30
N GLU A 70 -22.30 11.60 10.17
CA GLU A 70 -22.30 12.22 11.50
C GLU A 70 -20.97 12.94 11.75
N PRO A 71 -20.83 14.19 11.31
CA PRO A 71 -19.55 14.91 11.42
C PRO A 71 -19.16 15.21 12.88
N ASN A 72 -20.11 15.22 13.82
CA ASN A 72 -19.86 15.45 15.24
C ASN A 72 -19.09 14.28 15.89
N ASP A 73 -19.22 13.06 15.36
CA ASP A 73 -18.53 11.86 15.86
C ASP A 73 -17.01 11.89 15.64
N ILE A 74 -16.53 12.74 14.73
CA ILE A 74 -15.10 12.94 14.44
C ILE A 74 -14.39 13.51 15.67
N ILE A 75 -15.10 14.33 16.47
CA ILE A 75 -14.56 15.00 17.66
C ILE A 75 -14.32 14.01 18.79
N ASN A 76 -15.20 13.01 18.95
CA ASN A 76 -15.14 12.02 20.02
C ASN A 76 -14.38 10.74 19.64
N ARG A 77 -13.65 10.75 18.52
CA ARG A 77 -12.90 9.66 17.87
C ARG A 77 -12.87 8.36 18.72
N PRO A 78 -13.76 7.39 18.43
CA PRO A 78 -13.75 6.14 19.19
C PRO A 78 -12.40 5.42 19.03
N ALA A 79 -11.97 4.70 20.07
CA ALA A 79 -10.63 4.10 20.14
C ALA A 79 -10.25 3.20 18.94
N THR A 80 -11.24 2.59 18.28
CA THR A 80 -11.02 1.79 17.06
C THR A 80 -10.58 2.65 15.87
N VAL A 81 -11.17 3.84 15.72
CA VAL A 81 -10.85 4.79 14.65
C VAL A 81 -9.48 5.40 14.88
N GLU A 82 -9.12 5.67 16.13
CA GLU A 82 -7.80 6.16 16.49
C GLU A 82 -6.68 5.20 16.09
N LYS A 83 -6.86 3.89 16.34
CA LYS A 83 -5.92 2.85 15.91
C LYS A 83 -5.76 2.79 14.40
N LEU A 84 -6.86 2.92 13.66
CA LEU A 84 -6.83 2.94 12.19
C LEU A 84 -6.10 4.18 11.67
N CYS A 85 -6.39 5.37 12.21
CA CYS A 85 -5.67 6.59 11.85
C CYS A 85 -4.17 6.48 12.16
N TYR A 86 -3.81 5.85 13.28
CA TYR A 86 -2.41 5.58 13.63
C TYR A 86 -1.72 4.65 12.62
N LEU A 87 -2.38 3.56 12.22
CA LEU A 87 -1.84 2.64 11.20
C LEU A 87 -1.63 3.35 9.86
N ILE A 88 -2.58 4.18 9.42
CA ILE A 88 -2.45 4.96 8.18
C ILE A 88 -1.27 5.94 8.28
N ARG A 89 -1.09 6.58 9.44
CA ARG A 89 0.05 7.46 9.71
C ARG A 89 1.37 6.71 9.60
N LEU A 90 1.44 5.53 10.22
CA LEU A 90 2.62 4.67 10.21
C LEU A 90 2.97 4.18 8.80
N LEU A 91 1.97 3.80 7.99
CA LEU A 91 2.18 3.39 6.60
C LEU A 91 2.55 4.56 5.69
N SER A 92 2.17 5.78 6.05
CA SER A 92 2.48 6.99 5.29
C SER A 92 3.85 7.57 5.62
N ASP A 93 4.41 7.27 6.78
CA ASP A 93 5.75 7.70 7.14
C ASP A 93 6.79 6.94 6.29
N GLN A 94 7.47 7.72 5.45
CA GLN A 94 8.46 7.32 4.44
C GLN A 94 9.65 6.49 4.98
N GLN A 95 9.76 6.28 6.29
CA GLN A 95 10.83 5.56 6.97
C GLN A 95 10.81 4.03 6.71
N LEU A 96 9.73 3.50 6.12
CA LEU A 96 9.59 2.07 5.85
C LEU A 96 10.29 1.58 4.57
N GLU A 97 10.70 2.45 3.64
CA GLU A 97 11.38 1.99 2.42
C GLU A 97 12.78 1.40 2.72
N HIS A 98 13.52 1.96 3.69
CA HIS A 98 14.83 1.43 4.06
C HIS A 98 14.72 0.07 4.78
N ILE A 99 13.66 -0.14 5.58
CA ILE A 99 13.44 -1.37 6.37
C ILE A 99 12.81 -2.48 5.51
N LEU A 100 11.95 -2.15 4.55
CA LEU A 100 11.36 -3.14 3.64
C LEU A 100 12.40 -3.66 2.65
N CYS A 101 13.28 -2.81 2.11
CA CYS A 101 14.40 -3.27 1.29
C CYS A 101 15.37 -4.18 2.07
N GLU A 102 15.65 -3.85 3.33
CA GLU A 102 16.51 -4.68 4.19
C GLU A 102 15.85 -6.02 4.55
N LYS A 103 14.55 -6.04 4.88
CA LYS A 103 13.81 -7.29 5.11
C LYS A 103 13.57 -8.12 3.84
N ILE A 104 13.46 -7.49 2.67
CA ILE A 104 13.41 -8.22 1.40
C ILE A 104 14.77 -8.89 1.15
N ASN A 105 15.88 -8.24 1.50
CA ASN A 105 17.22 -8.84 1.37
C ASN A 105 17.51 -9.95 2.40
N GLU A 106 16.99 -9.85 3.63
CA GLU A 106 17.12 -10.92 4.63
C GLU A 106 16.28 -12.17 4.29
N ASN A 107 15.08 -12.00 3.71
CA ASN A 107 14.23 -13.14 3.35
C ASN A 107 14.76 -13.91 2.12
N ASN A 108 15.53 -13.28 1.23
CA ASN A 108 16.15 -13.96 0.09
C ASN A 108 17.38 -14.82 0.48
N ASN A 109 17.99 -14.59 1.65
CA ASN A 109 19.16 -15.35 2.10
C ASN A 109 18.81 -16.64 2.88
N THR A 110 17.53 -16.94 3.10
CA THR A 110 17.12 -18.12 3.90
C THR A 110 16.54 -19.25 3.04
N THR A 111 16.42 -19.08 1.72
CA THR A 111 15.86 -20.11 0.81
C THR A 111 16.87 -20.74 -0.16
N GLU A 112 18.17 -20.46 -0.05
CA GLU A 112 19.20 -21.03 -0.94
C GLU A 112 20.09 -22.12 -0.29
N SER A 113 19.64 -22.81 0.77
CA SER A 113 20.47 -23.87 1.38
C SER A 113 19.73 -25.15 1.81
N THR A 114 18.82 -25.67 0.97
CA THR A 114 18.56 -27.12 0.96
C THR A 114 18.23 -27.62 -0.44
N ASP A 115 19.24 -27.75 -1.28
CA ASP A 115 19.25 -28.75 -2.37
C ASP A 115 20.69 -29.17 -2.65
N SER A 116 21.12 -30.21 -1.92
CA SER A 116 22.09 -31.25 -2.30
C SER A 116 22.73 -31.82 -1.03
N ASN A 117 22.31 -33.03 -0.63
CA ASN A 117 23.19 -34.12 -0.20
C ASN A 117 22.34 -35.35 0.18
N PHE A 118 22.38 -36.33 -0.74
CA PHE A 118 21.91 -37.74 -0.69
C PHE A 118 20.42 -38.05 -0.84
#